data_AF-A0A645FKI2-F1
#
_entry.id   AF-A0A645FKI2-F1
#
_cell.length_a   1.000
_cell.length_b   1.000
_cell.length_c   1.000
_cell.angle_alpha   90.00
_cell.angle_beta   90.00
_cell.angle_gamma   90.00
#
_symmetry.space_group_name_H-M   'P 1'
#
loop_
_entity.id
_entity.type
_entity.pdbx_description
1 polymer ?
#
loop_
_entity_poly.entity_id
_entity_poly.type
_entity_poly.pdbx_seq_one_letter_code
_entity_poly.pdbx_strand_id
1 'polypeptide(L)'
;MPNYSICNKQPFELVNTLNRLKPDVLVVRHPSMAVWGLKMGIPTLFIGDEHFGLGYQGILNYGEKLLETLERQDFARKIEKHRRFPYTRWCMEQIPSHFLEP
;
A
#
# COMPACT_ATOMS: atom_id res chain seq x y z
N MET A 1 11.77 -23.74 8.17
CA MET A 1 12.62 -23.69 6.95
C MET A 1 13.97 -23.10 7.36
N PRO A 2 15.04 -23.90 7.49
CA PRO A 2 16.34 -23.35 7.82
C PRO A 2 16.96 -22.78 6.52
N ASN A 3 17.40 -21.52 6.55
CA ASN A 3 18.17 -20.81 5.50
C ASN A 3 17.42 -19.92 4.49
N TYR A 4 16.23 -19.36 4.81
CA TYR A 4 15.66 -18.25 4.03
C TYR A 4 15.77 -16.94 4.81
N SER A 5 16.40 -15.93 4.21
CA SER A 5 16.47 -14.55 4.73
C SER A 5 15.55 -13.67 3.91
N ILE A 6 14.70 -12.90 4.59
CA ILE A 6 13.83 -11.90 3.96
C ILE A 6 14.43 -10.54 4.26
N CYS A 7 14.44 -9.67 3.24
CA CYS A 7 14.80 -8.28 3.41
C CYS A 7 13.89 -7.62 4.44
N ASN A 8 14.43 -7.33 5.63
CA ASN A 8 13.77 -6.68 6.75
C ASN A 8 13.65 -5.14 6.61
N LYS A 9 13.61 -4.64 5.37
CA LYS A 9 13.58 -3.21 5.10
C LYS A 9 12.14 -2.68 5.02
N GLN A 10 12.01 -1.37 4.86
CA GLN A 10 10.75 -0.63 4.76
C GLN A 10 9.62 -1.29 3.93
N PRO A 11 9.88 -1.95 2.77
CA PRO A 11 8.80 -2.59 2.01
C PRO A 11 8.14 -3.76 2.75
N PHE A 12 8.91 -4.54 3.51
CA PHE A 12 8.38 -5.65 4.29
C PHE A 12 7.48 -5.14 5.42
N GLU A 13 7.93 -4.09 6.10
CA GLU A 13 7.18 -3.43 7.18
C GLU A 13 5.87 -2.81 6.68
N LEU A 14 5.93 -2.12 5.54
CA LEU A 14 4.73 -1.58 4.89
C LEU A 14 3.72 -2.69 4.59
N VAL A 15 4.18 -3.79 4.00
CA VAL A 15 3.31 -4.89 3.59
C VAL A 15 2.68 -5.60 4.79
N ASN A 16 3.45 -5.85 5.85
CA ASN A 16 2.92 -6.42 7.08
C ASN A 16 1.91 -5.50 7.77
N THR A 17 2.19 -4.19 7.77
CA THR A 17 1.28 -3.18 8.33
C THR A 17 -0.05 -3.17 7.59
N LEU A 18 0.00 -3.14 6.25
CA LEU A 18 -1.20 -3.13 5.42
C LEU A 18 -2.00 -4.44 5.50
N ASN A 19 -1.33 -5.59 5.63
CA ASN A 19 -2.00 -6.88 5.85
C ASN A 19 -2.83 -6.91 7.13
N ARG A 20 -2.36 -6.21 8.17
CA ARG A 20 -3.04 -6.14 9.47
C ARG A 20 -4.12 -5.08 9.49
N LEU A 21 -3.81 -3.86 9.06
CA LEU A 21 -4.74 -2.72 9.11
C LEU A 21 -5.88 -2.86 8.09
N LYS A 22 -5.61 -3.42 6.91
CA LYS A 22 -6.57 -3.54 5.80
C LYS A 22 -7.34 -2.23 5.55
N PRO A 23 -6.65 -1.12 5.28
CA PRO A 23 -7.31 0.18 5.12
C PRO A 23 -8.22 0.22 3.89
N ASP A 24 -9.25 1.06 3.92
CA ASP A 24 -10.17 1.28 2.79
C ASP A 24 -9.51 2.04 1.63
N VAL A 25 -8.48 2.85 1.93
CA VAL A 25 -7.70 3.57 0.94
C VAL A 25 -6.26 3.75 1.41
N LEU A 26 -5.32 3.64 0.48
CA LEU A 26 -3.91 3.93 0.69
C LEU A 26 -3.50 5.18 -0.07
N VAL A 27 -2.97 6.19 0.63
CA VAL A 27 -2.43 7.40 0.02
C VAL A 27 -0.91 7.36 0.12
N VAL A 28 -0.22 7.46 -1.00
CA VAL A 28 1.25 7.29 -1.06
C VAL A 28 1.91 8.27 -2.00
N ARG A 29 3.13 8.65 -1.65
CA ARG A 29 3.99 9.51 -2.46
C ARG A 29 4.97 8.74 -3.34
N HIS A 30 5.43 7.57 -2.90
CA HIS A 30 6.41 6.80 -3.67
C HIS A 30 5.72 5.73 -4.52
N PRO A 31 6.01 5.66 -5.83
CA PRO A 31 5.30 4.76 -6.73
C PRO A 31 5.52 3.28 -6.37
N SER A 32 6.69 2.96 -5.79
CA SER A 32 6.98 1.62 -5.28
C SER A 32 6.03 1.18 -4.16
N MET A 33 5.52 2.11 -3.34
CA MET A 33 4.52 1.82 -2.30
C MET A 33 3.13 1.63 -2.92
N ALA A 34 2.81 2.38 -3.98
CA ALA A 34 1.51 2.27 -4.65
C ALA A 34 1.26 0.86 -5.21
N VAL A 35 2.33 0.25 -5.76
CA VAL A 35 2.29 -1.12 -6.26
C VAL A 35 1.92 -2.12 -5.15
N TRP A 36 2.37 -1.91 -3.91
CA TRP A 36 2.03 -2.81 -2.80
C TRP A 36 0.56 -2.71 -2.39
N GLY A 37 0.02 -1.50 -2.30
CA GLY A 37 -1.40 -1.28 -2.02
C GLY A 37 -2.29 -1.92 -3.08
N LEU A 38 -2.03 -1.65 -4.36
CA LEU A 38 -2.78 -2.24 -5.47
C LEU A 38 -2.68 -3.76 -5.51
N LYS A 39 -1.47 -4.30 -5.29
CA LYS A 39 -1.31 -5.75 -5.15
C LYS A 39 -2.23 -6.24 -4.02
N MET A 40 -2.26 -5.61 -2.87
CA MET A 40 -3.06 -6.04 -1.71
C MET A 40 -4.56 -5.77 -1.82
N GLY A 41 -5.06 -5.39 -3.01
CA GLY A 41 -6.49 -5.15 -3.20
C GLY A 41 -6.96 -3.83 -2.60
N ILE A 42 -6.03 -2.98 -2.13
CA ILE A 42 -6.33 -1.71 -1.48
C ILE A 42 -6.41 -0.62 -2.56
N PRO A 43 -7.53 0.11 -2.68
CA PRO A 43 -7.62 1.32 -3.50
C PRO A 43 -6.48 2.28 -3.15
N THR A 44 -5.66 2.66 -4.12
CA THR A 44 -4.41 3.38 -3.84
C THR A 44 -4.32 4.67 -4.66
N LEU A 45 -4.24 5.80 -3.96
CA LEU A 45 -4.02 7.12 -4.53
C LEU A 45 -2.52 7.46 -4.49
N PHE A 46 -1.93 7.63 -5.67
CA PHE A 46 -0.56 8.09 -5.82
C PHE A 46 -0.51 9.62 -5.97
N ILE A 47 0.21 10.27 -5.07
CA ILE A 47 0.47 11.71 -5.11
C ILE A 47 1.86 11.92 -5.72
N GLY A 48 1.90 12.16 -7.03
CA GLY A 48 3.14 12.45 -7.75
C GLY A 48 3.59 13.91 -7.66
N ASP A 49 2.64 14.84 -7.59
CA ASP A 49 2.88 16.27 -7.45
C ASP A 49 2.36 16.76 -6.10
N GLU A 50 3.26 17.29 -5.27
CA GLU A 50 2.96 17.84 -3.95
C GLU A 50 2.09 19.09 -4.02
N HIS A 51 2.22 19.86 -5.10
CA HIS A 51 1.50 21.10 -5.28
C HIS A 51 0.04 20.88 -5.67
N PHE A 52 -0.32 19.66 -6.08
CA PHE A 52 -1.67 19.29 -6.50
C PHE A 52 -2.74 19.61 -5.45
N GLY A 53 -2.36 19.66 -4.17
CA GLY A 53 -3.25 19.83 -3.03
C GLY A 53 -3.23 21.21 -2.41
N LEU A 54 -2.49 22.16 -3.00
CA LEU A 54 -2.30 23.47 -2.40
C LEU A 54 -3.49 24.40 -2.63
N GLY A 55 -3.85 25.13 -1.57
CA GLY A 55 -4.94 26.11 -1.58
C GLY A 55 -6.34 25.47 -1.64
N TYR A 56 -7.37 26.31 -1.70
CA TYR A 56 -8.76 25.88 -1.71
C TYR A 56 -9.08 24.94 -2.88
N GLN A 57 -8.57 25.26 -4.08
CA GLN A 57 -8.77 24.41 -5.25
C GLN A 57 -8.06 23.06 -5.10
N GLY A 58 -6.87 23.04 -4.50
CA GLY A 58 -6.13 21.79 -4.28
C GLY A 58 -6.87 20.82 -3.35
N ILE A 59 -7.58 21.31 -2.33
CA ILE A 59 -8.42 20.48 -1.46
C ILE A 59 -9.56 19.83 -2.25
N LEU A 60 -10.25 20.58 -3.10
CA LEU A 60 -11.31 20.06 -3.96
C LEU A 60 -10.77 18.99 -4.91
N ASN A 61 -9.64 19.28 -5.57
CA ASN A 61 -8.97 18.34 -6.46
C ASN A 61 -8.58 17.02 -5.77
N TYR A 62 -8.12 17.10 -4.51
CA TYR A 62 -7.81 15.92 -3.70
C TYR A 62 -9.06 15.12 -3.35
N GLY A 63 -10.15 15.79 -2.97
CA GLY A 63 -11.43 15.16 -2.68
C GLY A 63 -11.95 14.38 -3.88
N GLU A 64 -11.92 14.98 -5.08
CA GLU A 64 -12.31 14.34 -6.33
C GLU A 64 -11.45 13.12 -6.64
N LYS A 65 -10.11 13.24 -6.59
CA LYS A 65 -9.21 12.08 -6.82
C LYS A 65 -9.40 10.96 -5.81
N LEU A 66 -9.67 11.30 -4.55
CA LEU A 66 -9.92 10.31 -3.52
C LEU A 66 -11.21 9.56 -3.80
N LEU A 67 -12.27 10.27 -4.18
CA LEU A 67 -13.55 9.68 -4.57
C LEU A 67 -13.38 8.76 -5.78
N GLU A 68 -12.72 9.22 -6.84
CA GLU A 68 -12.41 8.39 -8.01
C GLU A 68 -11.62 7.12 -7.65
N THR A 69 -10.69 7.22 -6.71
CA THR A 69 -9.89 6.09 -6.24
C THR A 69 -10.78 5.05 -5.54
N LEU A 70 -11.68 5.51 -4.67
CA LEU A 70 -12.63 4.65 -3.94
C LEU A 70 -13.64 3.98 -4.88
N GLU A 71 -14.14 4.71 -5.88
CA GLU A 71 -15.05 4.18 -6.90
C GLU A 71 -14.38 3.07 -7.74
N ARG A 72 -13.08 3.19 -7.98
CA ARG A 72 -12.28 2.22 -8.76
C ARG A 72 -11.72 1.06 -7.93
N GLN A 73 -12.29 0.77 -6.76
CA GLN A 73 -11.88 -0.36 -5.90
C GLN A 73 -11.85 -1.73 -6.61
N ASP A 74 -12.71 -1.95 -7.61
CA ASP A 74 -12.72 -3.20 -8.38
C ASP A 74 -11.42 -3.45 -9.15
N PHE A 75 -10.73 -2.37 -9.55
CA PHE A 75 -9.43 -2.50 -10.19
C PHE A 75 -8.39 -3.11 -9.24
N ALA A 76 -8.31 -2.60 -8.01
CA ALA A 76 -7.41 -3.15 -7.00
C ALA A 76 -7.76 -4.61 -6.67
N ARG A 77 -9.05 -4.93 -6.47
CA ARG A 77 -9.52 -6.30 -6.24
C ARG A 77 -9.16 -7.25 -7.38
N LYS A 78 -9.25 -6.80 -8.63
CA LYS A 78 -8.86 -7.61 -9.80
C LYS A 78 -7.36 -7.90 -9.81
N ILE A 79 -6.52 -6.93 -9.46
CA ILE A 79 -5.06 -7.15 -9.34
C ILE A 79 -4.77 -8.17 -8.25
N GLU A 80 -5.40 -8.03 -7.08
CA GLU A 80 -5.20 -8.94 -5.95
C GLU A 80 -5.48 -10.40 -6.33
N LYS A 81 -6.54 -10.66 -7.09
CA LYS A 81 -6.93 -12.01 -7.53
C LYS A 81 -5.95 -12.65 -8.51
N HIS A 82 -5.20 -11.86 -9.29
CA HIS A 82 -4.33 -12.36 -10.36
C HIS A 82 -2.83 -12.21 -10.06
N ARG A 83 -2.46 -11.67 -8.89
CA ARG A 83 -1.05 -11.50 -8.52
C ARG A 83 -0.45 -12.81 -8.00
N ARG A 84 0.86 -12.95 -8.19
CA ARG A 84 1.69 -13.80 -7.33
C ARG A 84 2.25 -12.93 -6.21
N PHE A 85 1.96 -13.28 -4.96
CA PHE A 85 2.45 -12.54 -3.81
C PHE A 85 3.80 -13.11 -3.37
N PRO A 86 4.86 -12.28 -3.25
CA PRO A 86 6.21 -12.78 -2.95
C PRO A 86 6.40 -13.16 -1.48
N TYR A 87 5.50 -12.74 -0.59
CA TYR A 87 5.58 -13.06 0.83
C TYR A 87 4.75 -14.30 1.16
N THR A 88 5.35 -15.21 1.92
CA THR A 88 4.66 -16.40 2.43
C THR A 88 3.76 -16.03 3.62
N ARG A 89 2.90 -16.98 4.03
CA ARG A 89 2.06 -16.83 5.22
C ARG A 89 2.89 -16.50 6.48
N TRP A 90 4.01 -17.19 6.69
CA TRP A 90 4.89 -16.96 7.82
C TRP A 90 5.42 -15.51 7.86
N CYS A 91 5.71 -14.94 6.69
CA CYS A 91 6.18 -13.56 6.56
C CYS A 91 5.12 -12.57 7.04
N MET A 92 3.85 -12.83 6.71
CA MET A 92 2.70 -11.97 6.96
C MET A 92 2.14 -12.08 8.38
N GLU A 93 2.52 -13.13 9.10
CA GLU A 93 2.18 -13.36 10.51
C GLU A 93 3.12 -12.58 11.47
N GLN A 94 4.28 -12.13 10.98
CA GLN A 94 5.22 -11.34 11.78
C GLN A 94 4.62 -10.00 12.24
N ILE A 95 5.08 -9.50 13.38
CA ILE A 95 4.70 -8.18 13.90
C ILE A 95 5.44 -7.11 13.08
N PRO A 96 4.76 -6.06 12.59
CA PRO A 96 5.45 -4.91 12.04
C PRO A 96 6.39 -4.36 13.12
N SER A 97 7.64 -4.11 12.77
CA SER A 97 8.80 -3.81 13.63
C SER A 97 9.56 -5.00 14.19
N HIS A 98 9.19 -6.25 13.89
CA HIS A 98 9.90 -7.44 14.38
C HIS A 98 11.41 -7.41 14.10
N PHE A 99 11.83 -6.74 13.02
CA PHE A 99 13.22 -6.66 12.61
C PHE A 99 13.83 -5.25 12.73
N LEU A 100 13.12 -4.30 13.35
CA LEU A 100 13.67 -3.00 13.70
C LEU A 100 14.36 -3.14 15.06
N GLU A 101 15.68 -3.26 15.06
CA GLU A 101 16.48 -3.11 16.28
C GLU A 101 16.45 -1.64 16.74
N PRO A 102 16.50 -1.38 18.06
CA PRO A 102 16.57 -0.01 18.61
C PRO A 102 17.85 0.74 18.23
#